data_AF-A0AA41WN82-F1
#
_entry.id   AF-A0AA41WN82-F1
#
_cell.length_a   1.000
_cell.length_b   1.000
_cell.length_c   1.000
_cell.angle_alpha   90.00
_cell.angle_beta   90.00
_cell.angle_gamma   90.00
#
_symmetry.space_group_name_H-M   'P 1'
#
loop_
_entity.id
_entity.type
_entity.pdbx_description
1 polymer ?
#
loop_
_entity_poly.entity_id
_entity_poly.type
_entity_poly.pdbx_seq_one_letter_code
_entity_poly.pdbx_strand_id
1 'polypeptide(L)' 'MSQKTDDCLTAAICQSCHHELDNGKKYSREERREILRKAVLDTIAQLARMGLIDAKRGAA' A
#
# COMPACT_ATOMS: atom_id res chain seq x y z
N MET A 1 11.06 12.45 -7.36
CA MET A 1 12.01 11.91 -6.37
C MET A 1 11.39 10.67 -5.77
N SER A 2 12.07 9.52 -5.83
CA SER A 2 11.61 8.33 -5.11
C SER A 2 11.79 8.58 -3.62
N GLN A 3 10.70 8.75 -2.87
CA GLN A 3 10.78 8.70 -1.42
C GLN A 3 11.17 7.29 -1.03
N LYS A 4 12.19 7.15 -0.18
CA LYS A 4 12.56 5.86 0.40
C LYS A 4 11.49 5.56 1.44
N THR A 5 10.51 4.77 1.05
CA THR A 5 9.47 4.23 1.93
C THR A 5 9.90 2.83 2.32
N ASP A 6 9.63 2.42 3.56
CA ASP A 6 9.87 1.05 3.98
C ASP A 6 9.10 0.07 3.09
N ASP A 7 9.68 -1.08 2.79
CA ASP A 7 9.04 -2.09 1.93
C ASP A 7 7.67 -2.52 2.47
N CYS A 8 7.52 -2.57 3.80
CA CYS A 8 6.26 -2.91 4.46
C CYS A 8 5.17 -1.83 4.35
N LEU A 9 5.50 -0.63 3.88
CA LEU A 9 4.58 0.48 3.64
C LEU A 9 4.37 0.77 2.15
N THR A 10 4.79 -0.16 1.29
CA THR A 10 4.62 -0.07 -0.16
C THR A 10 3.34 -0.79 -0.59
N ALA A 11 2.61 -0.19 -1.54
CA ALA A 11 1.44 -0.81 -2.15
C ALA A 11 1.82 -1.47 -3.48
N ALA A 12 1.47 -2.75 -3.66
CA ALA A 12 1.60 -3.44 -4.94
C ALA A 12 0.43 -3.06 -5.86
N ILE A 13 0.60 -2.00 -6.66
CA ILE A 13 -0.39 -1.47 -7.59
C ILE A 13 0.16 -1.41 -9.02
N CYS A 14 -0.73 -1.45 -10.02
CA CYS A 14 -0.31 -1.31 -11.42
C CYS A 14 0.12 0.13 -11.75
N GLN A 15 0.85 0.30 -12.85
CA GLN A 15 1.39 1.59 -13.28
C GLN A 15 0.33 2.68 -13.48
N SER A 16 -0.85 2.33 -14.00
CA SER A 16 -1.94 3.30 -14.20
C SER A 16 -2.52 3.80 -12.88
N CYS A 17 -2.75 2.89 -11.92
CA CYS A 17 -3.15 3.26 -10.56
C CYS A 17 -2.08 4.09 -9.86
N HIS A 18 -0.80 3.73 -10.03
CA HIS A 18 0.32 4.49 -9.47
C HIS A 18 0.36 5.92 -10.04
N HIS A 19 0.19 6.08 -11.35
CA HIS A 19 0.13 7.40 -11.96
C HIS A 19 -1.04 8.24 -11.42
N GLU A 20 -2.23 7.66 -11.31
CA GLU A 20 -3.42 8.38 -10.85
C GLU A 20 -3.29 8.84 -9.39
N LEU A 21 -2.68 8.02 -8.52
CA LEU A 21 -2.49 8.36 -7.11
C LEU A 21 -1.38 9.39 -6.89
N ASP A 22 -0.33 9.38 -7.70
CA ASP A 22 0.76 10.36 -7.56
C ASP A 22 0.44 11.69 -8.25
N ASN A 23 0.03 11.64 -9.51
CA ASN A 23 -0.01 12.80 -10.41
C ASN A 23 -1.37 12.99 -11.08
N GLY A 24 -2.32 12.08 -10.85
CA GLY A 24 -3.66 12.15 -11.41
C GLY A 24 -4.46 13.34 -10.91
N LYS A 25 -5.69 13.46 -11.42
CA LYS A 25 -6.61 14.56 -11.08
C LYS A 25 -8.00 14.07 -10.69
N LYS A 26 -8.24 12.76 -10.75
CA LYS A 26 -9.54 12.15 -10.45
C LYS A 26 -9.91 12.27 -8.97
N TYR A 27 -8.92 12.17 -8.09
CA TYR A 27 -9.11 12.13 -6.64
C TYR A 27 -8.53 13.36 -5.97
N SER A 28 -9.19 13.82 -4.91
CA SER A 28 -8.63 14.77 -3.95
C SER A 28 -7.44 14.16 -3.21
N ARG A 29 -6.66 15.00 -2.53
CA ARG A 29 -5.50 14.54 -1.75
C ARG A 29 -5.85 13.51 -0.68
N GLU A 30 -6.97 13.71 0.01
CA GLU A 30 -7.37 12.82 1.11
C GLU A 30 -7.93 11.49 0.58
N GLU A 31 -8.67 11.51 -0.52
CA GLU A 31 -9.08 10.27 -1.20
C GLU A 31 -7.88 9.46 -1.68
N ARG A 32 -6.85 10.11 -2.27
CA ARG A 32 -5.62 9.41 -2.66
C ARG A 32 -4.93 8.77 -1.46
N ARG A 33 -4.88 9.47 -0.33
CA ARG A 33 -4.29 8.95 0.93
C ARG A 33 -5.05 7.73 1.43
N GLU A 34 -6.38 7.75 1.37
CA GLU A 34 -7.21 6.63 1.81
C GLU A 34 -7.08 5.42 0.87
N ILE A 35 -7.10 5.65 -0.45
CA ILE A 35 -6.90 4.59 -1.45
C ILE A 35 -5.52 3.96 -1.26
N LEU A 36 -4.47 4.77 -1.12
CA LEU A 36 -3.11 4.25 -0.92
C LEU A 36 -3.00 3.47 0.39
N ARG A 37 -3.56 3.99 1.49
CA ARG A 37 -3.59 3.27 2.77
C ARG A 37 -4.25 1.90 2.63
N LYS A 38 -5.41 1.84 1.97
CA LYS A 38 -6.10 0.58 1.68
C LYS A 38 -5.24 -0.36 0.84
N ALA A 39 -4.60 0.15 -0.22
CA ALA A 39 -3.76 -0.66 -1.10
C ALA A 39 -2.52 -1.24 -0.38
N VAL A 40 -1.91 -0.50 0.55
CA VAL A 40 -0.84 -1.02 1.42
C VAL A 40 -1.36 -2.17 2.29
N LEU A 41 -2.51 -1.99 2.95
CA LEU A 41 -3.12 -3.03 3.79
C LEU A 41 -3.48 -4.28 2.97
N ASP A 42 -4.03 -4.10 1.77
CA ASP A 42 -4.38 -5.20 0.86
C ASP A 42 -3.12 -5.97 0.42
N THR A 43 -2.00 -5.24 0.20
CA THR A 43 -0.69 -5.84 -0.14
C THR A 43 -0.17 -6.69 1.02
N ILE A 44 -0.14 -6.15 2.24
CA ILE A 44 0.28 -6.89 3.45
C ILE A 44 -0.61 -8.14 3.64
N ALA A 45 -1.93 -8.00 3.52
CA ALA A 45 -2.86 -9.11 3.66
C ALA A 45 -2.61 -10.19 2.59
N GLN A 46 -2.28 -9.80 1.35
CA GLN A 46 -1.94 -10.75 0.30
C GLN A 46 -0.62 -11.47 0.57
N LEU A 47 0.42 -10.76 1.01
CA LEU A 47 1.69 -11.37 1.40
C LEU A 47 1.51 -12.38 2.54
N ALA A 48 0.67 -12.05 3.52
CA ALA A 48 0.34 -12.97 4.61
C ALA A 48 -0.41 -14.21 4.11
N ARG A 49 -1.40 -14.06 3.22
CA ARG A 49 -2.10 -15.19 2.59
C ARG A 49 -1.18 -16.08 1.76
N MET A 50 -0.13 -15.51 1.17
CA MET A 50 0.90 -16.25 0.43
C MET A 50 1.92 -16.94 1.35
N GLY A 51 1.88 -16.71 2.67
CA GLY A 51 2.85 -17.25 3.62
C GLY A 51 4.22 -16.58 3.55
N LEU A 52 4.32 -15.40 2.93
CA LEU A 52 5.59 -14.66 2.81
C LEU A 52 5.91 -13.83 4.06
N ILE A 53 4.88 -13.43 4.80
CA ILE A 53 4.98 -12.75 6.09
C ILE A 53 3.96 -13.35 7.06
N ASP A 54 4.19 -13.19 8.36
CA ASP A 54 3.25 -13.61 9.39
C ASP A 54 3.22 -12.60 10.55
N ALA A 55 2.08 -12.52 11.23
CA ALA A 55 1.94 -11.72 12.44
C ALA A 55 2.52 -12.50 13.62
N LYS A 56 3.47 -11.90 14.33
CA LYS A 56 3.90 -12.46 15.61
C LYS A 56 2.73 -12.38 16.58
N ARG A 57 2.34 -13.51 17.19
CA ARG A 57 1.47 -13.47 18.38
C ARG A 57 2.17 -12.62 19.44
N GLY A 58 1.49 -11.57 19.91
CA GLY A 58 1.94 -10.85 21.10
C GLY A 58 1.95 -11.78 22.30
N ALA A 59 2.91 -11.61 23.21
CA ALA A 59 2.80 -12.20 24.54
C ALA A 59 1.51 -11.65 25.17
N ALA A 60 0.56 -12.54 25.46
CA ALA A 60 -0.65 -12.21 26.20
C ALA A 60 -0.30 -11.88 27.65
#